data_AF-A0A1I6KLF3-F1
#
_entry.id   AF-A0A1I6KLF3-F1
#
_cell.length_a   1.000
_cell.length_b   1.000
_cell.length_c   1.000
_cell.angle_alpha   90.00
_cell.angle_beta   90.00
_cell.angle_gamma   90.00
#
_symmetry.space_group_name_H-M   'P 1'
#
loop_
_entity.id
_entity.type
_entity.pdbx_description
1 polymer ?
#
loop_
_entity_poly.entity_id
_entity_poly.type
_entity_poly.pdbx_seq_one_letter_code
_entity_poly.pdbx_strand_id
1 'polypeptide(L)'
;MTGGPAKHSPPVVDAPDRRSSVDSERLAAALQVLQSYIVLAGGSLGVAQRAEAVAELYGMLAQPGPSDAGRLIAFHKMLAAYLRSNRQALIT
;
A
#
# COMPACT_ATOMS: atom_id res chain seq x y z
N MET A 1 -30.31 56.82 3.98
CA MET A 1 -29.46 56.34 2.85
C MET A 1 -28.03 56.70 3.25
N THR A 2 -27.05 55.82 3.45
CA THR A 2 -26.82 54.45 2.97
C THR A 2 -25.77 53.83 3.90
N GLY A 3 -26.06 52.68 4.52
CA GLY A 3 -25.06 51.87 5.21
C GLY A 3 -24.29 51.04 4.19
N GLY A 4 -22.96 51.14 4.17
CA GLY A 4 -22.09 50.28 3.37
C GLY A 4 -21.43 49.25 4.28
N PRO A 5 -21.72 47.94 4.17
CA PRO A 5 -21.04 46.95 4.98
C PRO A 5 -19.66 46.65 4.36
N ALA A 6 -18.63 46.76 5.19
CA ALA A 6 -17.33 46.15 4.93
C ALA A 6 -17.52 44.64 4.69
N LYS A 7 -17.16 44.16 3.50
CA LYS A 7 -17.03 42.73 3.20
C LYS A 7 -15.56 42.47 2.87
N HIS A 8 -14.76 42.15 3.88
CA HIS A 8 -14.32 40.77 4.15
C HIS A 8 -13.70 40.14 2.90
N SER A 9 -12.38 40.30 2.78
CA SER A 9 -11.57 39.44 1.91
C SER A 9 -11.89 37.98 2.24
N PRO A 10 -12.06 37.10 1.23
CA PRO A 10 -12.30 35.70 1.50
C PRO A 10 -11.09 35.14 2.28
N PRO A 11 -11.32 34.28 3.29
CA PRO A 11 -10.21 33.54 3.88
C PRO A 11 -9.59 32.73 2.75
N VAL A 12 -8.26 32.83 2.65
CA VAL A 12 -7.46 31.90 1.86
C VAL A 12 -7.88 30.52 2.35
N VAL A 13 -8.66 29.80 1.52
CA VAL A 13 -8.98 28.41 1.78
C VAL A 13 -7.62 27.75 1.79
N ASP A 14 -7.19 27.37 3.00
CA ASP A 14 -6.01 26.56 3.22
C ASP A 14 -6.20 25.35 2.31
N ALA A 15 -5.54 25.37 1.15
CA ALA A 15 -5.61 24.26 0.21
C ALA A 15 -5.16 23.06 1.04
N PRO A 16 -5.95 21.97 1.13
CA PRO A 16 -5.58 20.85 1.98
C PRO A 16 -4.18 20.46 1.56
N ASP A 17 -3.25 20.67 2.49
CA ASP A 17 -1.84 20.39 2.33
C ASP A 17 -1.80 18.94 1.84
N ARG A 18 -1.60 18.74 0.53
CA ARG A 18 -1.40 17.45 -0.10
C ARG A 18 -0.03 16.94 0.32
N ARG A 19 0.24 16.94 1.64
CA ARG A 19 1.20 16.02 2.23
C ARG A 19 0.74 14.67 1.75
N SER A 20 1.68 13.99 1.10
CA SER A 20 1.65 12.60 0.71
C SER A 20 1.26 11.71 1.91
N SER A 21 -0.01 11.73 2.28
CA SER A 21 -0.54 10.91 3.34
C SER A 21 -0.67 9.50 2.78
N VAL A 22 -0.09 8.54 3.48
CA VAL A 22 -0.35 7.14 3.22
C VAL A 22 -1.87 6.92 3.33
N ASP A 23 -2.44 6.33 2.30
CA ASP A 23 -3.84 5.94 2.27
C ASP A 23 -3.99 4.70 3.15
N SER A 24 -4.64 4.89 4.29
CA SER A 24 -4.79 3.86 5.32
C SER A 24 -5.59 2.67 4.82
N GLU A 25 -6.61 2.88 3.98
CA GLU A 25 -7.44 1.79 3.46
C GLU A 25 -6.64 0.93 2.47
N ARG A 26 -5.89 1.58 1.59
CA ARG A 26 -5.00 0.90 0.66
C ARG A 26 -3.89 0.13 1.39
N LEU A 27 -3.31 0.70 2.43
CA LEU A 27 -2.32 0.01 3.26
C LEU A 27 -2.92 -1.21 3.96
N ALA A 28 -4.12 -1.07 4.54
CA ALA A 28 -4.83 -2.18 5.17
C ALA A 28 -5.11 -3.30 4.17
N ALA A 29 -5.56 -2.98 2.96
CA ALA A 29 -5.79 -3.96 1.89
C ALA A 29 -4.50 -4.68 1.49
N ALA A 30 -3.39 -3.95 1.30
CA ALA A 30 -2.10 -4.53 0.99
C ALA A 30 -1.64 -5.53 2.09
N LEU A 31 -1.80 -5.15 3.36
CA LEU A 31 -1.46 -6.01 4.49
C LEU A 31 -2.34 -7.26 4.56
N GLN A 32 -3.65 -7.14 4.33
CA GLN A 32 -4.58 -8.27 4.32
C GLN A 32 -4.25 -9.27 3.22
N VAL A 33 -3.97 -8.79 2.00
CA VAL A 33 -3.56 -9.64 0.87
C VAL A 33 -2.25 -10.37 1.21
N LEU A 34 -1.26 -9.67 1.74
CA LEU A 34 0.01 -10.29 2.13
C LEU A 34 -0.18 -11.37 3.21
N GLN A 35 -0.97 -11.09 4.24
CA GLN A 35 -1.25 -12.06 5.31
C GLN A 35 -1.98 -13.29 4.78
N SER A 36 -2.96 -13.12 3.89
CA SER A 36 -3.65 -14.22 3.22
C SER A 36 -2.67 -15.15 2.50
N TYR A 37 -1.72 -14.58 1.73
CA TYR A 37 -0.69 -15.37 1.05
C TYR A 37 0.24 -16.12 2.00
N ILE A 38 0.69 -15.49 3.09
CA ILE A 38 1.56 -16.13 4.08
C ILE A 38 0.86 -17.34 4.71
N VAL A 39 -0.42 -17.19 5.08
CA VAL A 39 -1.23 -18.28 5.63
C VAL A 39 -1.40 -19.42 4.61
N LEU A 40 -1.75 -19.09 3.37
CA LEU A 40 -1.96 -20.08 2.30
C LEU A 40 -0.70 -20.86 1.92
N ALA A 41 0.42 -20.18 1.75
CA ALA A 41 1.65 -20.80 1.28
C ALA A 41 2.42 -21.52 2.41
N GLY A 42 2.13 -21.19 3.67
CA GLY A 42 2.81 -21.71 4.84
C GLY A 42 4.25 -21.20 4.96
N GLY A 43 4.63 -20.65 6.10
CA GLY A 43 5.98 -20.15 6.35
C GLY A 43 5.98 -18.74 6.90
N SER A 44 7.15 -18.11 6.90
CA SER A 44 7.33 -16.75 7.38
C SER A 44 8.24 -15.98 6.44
N LEU A 45 8.05 -14.67 6.36
CA LEU A 45 8.99 -13.75 5.75
C LEU A 45 9.95 -13.20 6.80
N GLY A 46 11.09 -12.66 6.38
CA GLY A 46 11.89 -11.73 7.18
C GLY A 46 11.20 -10.36 7.30
N VAL A 47 11.72 -9.49 8.18
CA VAL A 47 11.17 -8.13 8.34
C VAL A 47 11.36 -7.30 7.07
N ALA A 48 12.55 -7.35 6.45
CA ALA A 48 12.83 -6.63 5.20
C ALA A 48 11.91 -7.11 4.05
N GLN A 49 11.78 -8.43 3.87
CA GLN A 49 10.90 -9.03 2.87
C GLN A 49 9.42 -8.64 3.07
N ARG A 50 8.96 -8.53 4.33
CA ARG A 50 7.62 -8.02 4.62
C ARG A 50 7.46 -6.58 4.16
N ALA A 51 8.41 -5.71 4.48
CA ALA A 51 8.35 -4.30 4.11
C ALA A 51 8.32 -4.11 2.58
N GLU A 52 9.19 -4.82 1.86
CA GLU A 52 9.23 -4.82 0.39
C GLU A 52 7.91 -5.32 -0.21
N ALA A 53 7.38 -6.44 0.28
CA ALA A 53 6.14 -7.00 -0.23
C ALA A 53 4.93 -6.08 0.02
N VAL A 54 4.87 -5.39 1.17
CA VAL A 54 3.81 -4.42 1.47
C VAL A 54 3.92 -3.19 0.57
N ALA A 55 5.13 -2.66 0.36
CA ALA A 55 5.34 -1.50 -0.50
C ALA A 55 4.91 -1.79 -1.95
N GLU A 56 5.26 -2.97 -2.47
CA GLU A 56 4.87 -3.42 -3.80
C GLU A 56 3.34 -3.55 -3.93
N LEU A 57 2.69 -4.23 -2.99
CA LEU A 57 1.22 -4.37 -2.99
C LEU A 57 0.52 -3.00 -2.87
N TYR A 58 1.03 -2.13 -2.02
CA TYR A 58 0.51 -0.77 -1.89
C TYR A 58 0.63 0.00 -3.21
N GLY A 59 1.75 -0.12 -3.91
CA GLY A 59 1.95 0.45 -5.24
C GLY A 59 0.99 -0.11 -6.29
N MET A 60 0.82 -1.43 -6.34
CA MET A 60 -0.10 -2.10 -7.27
C MET A 60 -1.55 -1.64 -7.09
N LEU A 61 -1.99 -1.51 -5.83
CA LEU A 61 -3.35 -1.08 -5.50
C LEU A 61 -3.59 0.42 -5.76
N ALA A 62 -2.54 1.23 -5.95
CA ALA A 62 -2.68 2.65 -6.23
C ALA A 62 -3.06 2.96 -7.68
N GLN A 63 -2.68 2.10 -8.64
CA GLN A 63 -2.92 2.31 -10.06
C GLN A 63 -3.39 1.04 -10.76
N PRO A 64 -4.71 0.73 -10.68
CA PRO A 64 -5.28 -0.37 -11.43
C PRO A 64 -5.14 -0.11 -12.93
N GLY A 65 -4.73 -1.14 -13.67
CA GLY A 65 -4.44 -1.08 -15.09
C GLY A 65 -4.50 -2.45 -15.77
N PRO A 66 -4.43 -2.48 -17.12
CA PRO A 66 -4.59 -3.72 -17.88
C PRO A 66 -3.52 -4.78 -17.59
N SER A 67 -2.40 -4.40 -16.96
CA SER A 67 -1.31 -5.30 -16.56
C SER A 67 -1.42 -5.83 -15.13
N ASP A 68 -2.49 -5.54 -14.40
CA ASP A 68 -2.67 -5.91 -12.97
C ASP A 68 -2.53 -7.40 -12.73
N ALA A 69 -3.17 -8.21 -13.57
CA ALA A 69 -3.09 -9.67 -13.45
C ALA A 69 -1.64 -10.16 -13.60
N GLY A 70 -0.88 -9.60 -14.56
CA GLY A 70 0.52 -9.94 -14.76
C GLY A 70 1.41 -9.53 -13.58
N ARG A 71 1.18 -8.32 -13.04
CA ARG A 71 1.87 -7.82 -11.85
C ARG A 71 1.59 -8.68 -10.62
N LEU A 72 0.33 -9.05 -10.39
CA LEU A 72 -0.06 -9.95 -9.29
C LEU A 72 0.56 -11.35 -9.44
N ILE A 73 0.62 -11.91 -10.65
CA ILE A 73 1.27 -13.20 -10.90
C ILE A 73 2.78 -13.11 -10.62
N ALA A 74 3.45 -12.04 -11.07
CA ALA A 74 4.87 -11.83 -10.81
C ALA A 74 5.16 -11.67 -9.31
N PHE A 75 4.34 -10.88 -8.62
CA PHE A 75 4.39 -10.72 -7.16
C PHE A 75 4.23 -12.07 -6.45
N HIS A 76 3.23 -12.87 -6.85
CA HIS A 76 2.99 -14.19 -6.26
C HIS A 76 4.21 -15.12 -6.42
N LYS A 77 4.86 -15.12 -7.60
CA LYS A 77 6.06 -15.94 -7.84
C LYS A 77 7.24 -15.51 -6.95
N MET A 78 7.46 -14.20 -6.82
CA MET A 78 8.49 -13.63 -5.95
C MET A 78 8.23 -13.99 -4.49
N LEU A 79 6.99 -13.80 -4.01
CA LEU A 79 6.59 -14.13 -2.65
C LEU A 79 6.77 -15.62 -2.32
N ALA A 80 6.37 -16.50 -3.25
CA ALA A 80 6.54 -17.95 -3.09
C ALA A 80 8.02 -18.36 -3.00
N ALA A 81 8.91 -17.68 -3.73
CA ALA A 81 10.35 -17.91 -3.65
C ALA A 81 10.88 -17.54 -2.24
N TYR A 82 10.52 -16.36 -1.73
CA TYR A 82 10.93 -15.95 -0.38
C TYR A 82 10.43 -16.90 0.70
N LEU A 83 9.16 -17.27 0.67
CA LEU A 83 8.59 -18.19 1.65
C LEU A 83 9.27 -19.57 1.63
N ARG A 84 9.64 -20.06 0.44
CA ARG A 84 10.37 -21.32 0.30
C ARG A 84 11.80 -21.22 0.85
N SER A 85 12.53 -20.16 0.49
CA SER A 85 13.90 -19.94 0.98
C SER A 85 13.94 -19.82 2.50
N ASN A 86 13.00 -19.07 3.09
CA ASN A 86 12.96 -18.88 4.53
C ASN A 86 12.58 -20.16 5.28
N ARG A 87 11.73 -21.01 4.68
CA ARG A 87 11.42 -22.35 5.21
C ARG A 87 12.65 -23.26 5.22
N GLN A 88 13.49 -23.21 4.19
CA GLN A 88 14.73 -23.99 4.12
C GLN A 88 15.76 -23.52 5.16
N ALA A 89 15.83 -22.21 5.41
CA ALA A 89 16.71 -21.63 6.43
C ALA A 89 16.32 -22.03 7.87
N LEU A 90 15.07 -22.43 8.11
CA LEU A 90 14.60 -22.92 9.42
C LEU A 90 14.90 -24.41 9.67
N ILE A 91 15.26 -25.17 8.63
CA ILE A 91 15.49 -26.62 8.70
C ILE A 91 17.00 -26.95 8.75
N THR A 92 17.85 -25.97 8.44
CA THR A 92 19.32 -26.08 8.46
C THR A 92 19.86 -25.49 9.75
#